data_AF-A0A167GTU4-F1
#
_entry.id   AF-A0A167GTU4-F1
#
_cell.length_a   1.000
_cell.length_b   1.000
_cell.length_c   1.000
_cell.angle_alpha   90.00
_cell.angle_beta   90.00
_cell.angle_gamma   90.00
#
_symmetry.space_group_name_H-M   'P 1'
#
loop_
_entity.id
_entity.type
_entity.pdbx_description
1 polymer ?
#
loop_
_entity_poly.entity_id
_entity_poly.type
_entity_poly.pdbx_seq_one_letter_code
_entity_poly.pdbx_strand_id
1 'polypeptide(L)'
;MSTMFGQAKALTLAFALYQTASAVGKAVVQNKCDFPVNVWSVGSEVSPANTLQSDQSFSETFAWDPKTGGRALKITREVNGLFTGQPQTIFAYNLKDGAIWYDLSDVFGDPFAGLKLVVHSADHSCASIVWLQGTPPAGSQVKNCQAGDDVTLTLCAR
;
A
#
# COMPACT_ATOMS: atom_id res chain seq x y z
N MET A 1 38.90 26.85 -62.61
CA MET A 1 38.06 25.74 -62.09
C MET A 1 38.87 24.98 -61.06
N SER A 2 38.71 25.30 -59.79
CA SER A 2 39.26 24.50 -58.68
C SER A 2 38.21 24.53 -57.58
N THR A 3 37.59 23.37 -57.36
CA THR A 3 36.43 23.17 -56.49
C THR A 3 36.90 23.12 -55.03
N MET A 4 36.39 24.01 -54.18
CA MET A 4 36.52 23.87 -52.72
C MET A 4 35.57 22.76 -52.25
N PHE A 5 36.11 21.71 -51.64
CA PHE A 5 35.32 20.74 -50.87
C PHE A 5 35.25 21.21 -49.41
N GLY A 6 34.10 21.75 -49.01
CA GLY A 6 33.78 22.04 -47.62
C GLY A 6 33.44 20.75 -46.87
N GLN A 7 34.24 20.41 -45.86
CA GLN A 7 33.97 19.32 -44.93
C GLN A 7 32.87 19.77 -43.94
N ALA A 8 31.63 19.33 -44.16
CA ALA A 8 30.56 19.49 -43.18
C ALA A 8 30.73 18.43 -42.08
N LYS A 9 31.22 18.83 -40.90
CA LYS A 9 31.23 17.97 -39.71
C LYS A 9 29.80 17.85 -39.17
N ALA A 10 29.17 16.71 -39.41
CA ALA A 10 27.89 16.38 -38.78
C ALA A 10 28.11 16.12 -37.28
N LEU A 11 27.52 16.96 -36.42
CA LEU A 11 27.43 16.72 -34.98
C LEU A 11 26.24 15.79 -34.72
N THR A 12 26.50 14.53 -34.39
CA THR A 12 25.48 13.57 -33.96
C THR A 12 25.11 13.85 -32.50
N LEU A 13 23.94 14.45 -32.26
CA LEU A 13 23.38 14.55 -30.90
C LEU A 13 22.85 13.18 -30.47
N ALA A 14 23.56 12.51 -29.57
CA ALA A 14 23.06 11.32 -28.90
C ALA A 14 22.09 11.74 -27.78
N PHE A 15 20.79 11.56 -27.99
CA PHE A 15 19.79 11.68 -26.93
C PHE A 15 19.85 10.43 -26.05
N ALA A 16 20.45 10.55 -24.85
CA ALA A 16 20.34 9.52 -23.83
C ALA A 16 18.89 9.50 -23.31
N LEU A 17 18.13 8.47 -23.67
CA LEU A 17 16.85 8.18 -23.04
C LEU A 17 17.12 7.67 -21.63
N TYR A 18 17.06 8.55 -20.64
CA TYR A 18 17.03 8.16 -19.24
C TYR A 18 15.69 7.46 -18.98
N GLN A 19 15.73 6.14 -18.76
CA GLN A 19 14.58 5.43 -18.23
C GLN A 19 14.34 5.94 -16.80
N THR A 20 13.36 6.82 -16.62
CA THR A 20 12.87 7.15 -15.28
C THR A 20 12.16 5.90 -14.76
N ALA A 21 12.81 5.15 -13.87
CA ALA A 21 12.09 4.15 -13.09
C ALA A 21 11.01 4.90 -12.30
N SER A 22 9.73 4.69 -12.62
CA SER A 22 8.63 5.20 -11.79
C SER A 22 8.78 4.55 -10.42
N ALA A 23 8.98 5.37 -9.39
CA ALA A 23 8.99 4.89 -8.02
C ALA A 23 7.61 4.31 -7.71
N VAL A 24 7.59 3.04 -7.28
CA VAL A 24 6.37 2.39 -6.80
C VAL A 24 6.14 2.86 -5.36
N GLY A 25 4.90 3.24 -5.05
CA GLY A 25 4.47 3.65 -3.72
C GLY A 25 4.45 2.50 -2.72
N LYS A 26 3.91 2.78 -1.53
CA LYS A 26 3.89 1.88 -0.38
C LYS A 26 2.49 1.60 0.13
N ALA A 27 2.30 0.40 0.67
CA ALA A 27 1.23 0.10 1.59
C ALA A 27 1.65 0.56 2.98
N VAL A 28 0.87 1.44 3.61
CA VAL A 28 1.19 2.03 4.91
C VAL A 28 0.07 1.72 5.91
N VAL A 29 0.44 1.36 7.14
CA VAL A 29 -0.47 1.32 8.29
C VAL A 29 -0.01 2.38 9.28
N GLN A 30 -0.88 3.32 9.60
CA GLN A 30 -0.64 4.36 10.59
C GLN A 30 -1.54 4.13 11.80
N ASN A 31 -0.94 4.03 12.98
CA ASN A 31 -1.67 3.87 14.23
C ASN A 31 -1.96 5.24 14.86
N LYS A 32 -3.22 5.72 14.78
CA LYS A 32 -3.69 6.91 15.54
C LYS A 32 -4.50 6.56 16.78
N CYS A 33 -4.53 5.29 17.15
CA CYS A 33 -5.14 4.83 18.40
C CYS A 33 -4.26 5.21 19.58
N ASP A 34 -4.84 5.26 20.78
CA ASP A 34 -4.15 5.46 22.06
C ASP A 34 -3.60 4.16 22.67
N PHE A 35 -3.69 3.05 21.93
CA PHE A 35 -3.19 1.73 22.30
C PHE A 35 -2.28 1.15 21.20
N PRO A 36 -1.36 0.24 21.55
CA PRO A 36 -0.52 -0.43 20.58
C PRO A 36 -1.31 -1.43 19.72
N VAL A 37 -0.85 -1.63 18.49
CA VAL A 37 -1.36 -2.64 17.56
C VAL A 37 -0.20 -3.47 17.00
N ASN A 38 -0.49 -4.65 16.47
CA ASN A 38 0.50 -5.54 15.87
C ASN A 38 0.18 -5.71 14.38
N VAL A 39 1.19 -5.54 13.53
CA VAL A 39 1.06 -5.61 12.07
C VAL A 39 1.97 -6.70 11.51
N TRP A 40 1.42 -7.53 10.63
CA TRP A 40 2.17 -8.51 9.85
C TRP A 40 1.95 -8.29 8.37
N SER A 41 3.00 -8.36 7.56
CA SER A 41 2.87 -8.56 6.12
C SER A 41 2.71 -10.05 5.83
N VAL A 42 1.63 -10.39 5.13
CA VAL A 42 1.27 -11.78 4.80
C VAL A 42 1.11 -11.90 3.28
N GLY A 43 1.99 -12.69 2.67
CA GLY A 43 1.86 -13.17 1.29
C GLY A 43 2.17 -14.66 1.25
N SER A 44 3.05 -15.06 0.34
CA SER A 44 3.67 -16.39 0.32
C SER A 44 4.52 -16.69 1.56
N GLU A 45 4.96 -15.66 2.25
CA GLU A 45 5.66 -15.70 3.54
C GLU A 45 4.96 -14.75 4.52
N VAL A 46 5.19 -14.98 5.82
CA VAL A 46 4.69 -14.12 6.90
C VAL A 46 5.87 -13.40 7.53
N SER A 47 5.81 -12.07 7.59
CA SER A 47 6.84 -11.27 8.26
C SER A 47 6.84 -11.51 9.78
N PRO A 48 7.91 -11.13 10.50
CA PRO A 48 7.81 -10.89 11.94
C PRO A 48 6.72 -9.86 12.27
N ALA A 49 6.22 -9.89 13.51
CA ALA A 49 5.28 -8.90 14.01
C ALA A 49 5.95 -7.53 14.14
N ASN A 50 5.25 -6.47 13.70
CA ASN A 50 5.62 -5.09 13.94
C ASN A 50 4.62 -4.47 14.91
N THR A 51 5.03 -4.28 16.16
CA THR A 51 4.21 -3.59 17.16
C THR A 51 4.32 -2.08 16.96
N LEU A 52 3.21 -1.43 16.65
CA LEU A 52 3.11 0.02 16.48
C LEU A 52 2.50 0.63 17.75
N GLN A 53 3.27 1.45 18.44
CA GLN A 53 2.75 2.35 19.47
C GLN A 53 1.88 3.45 18.83
N SER A 54 1.24 4.26 19.67
CA SER A 54 0.51 5.45 19.20
C SER A 54 1.41 6.33 18.32
N ASP A 55 0.84 6.85 17.25
CA ASP A 55 1.49 7.69 16.23
C ASP A 55 2.63 7.04 15.43
N GLN A 56 2.88 5.74 15.60
CA GLN A 56 3.82 5.00 14.77
C GLN A 56 3.17 4.47 13.50
N SER A 57 4.02 4.14 12.52
CA SER A 57 3.61 3.57 11.25
C SER A 57 4.48 2.40 10.83
N PHE A 58 3.86 1.45 10.11
CA PHE A 58 4.54 0.42 9.34
C PHE A 58 4.34 0.72 7.85
N SER A 59 5.33 0.41 7.01
CA SER A 59 5.17 0.51 5.56
C SER A 59 5.98 -0.55 4.83
N GLU A 60 5.46 -1.02 3.71
CA GLU A 60 6.22 -1.81 2.73
C GLU A 60 5.93 -1.33 1.31
N THR A 61 6.93 -1.43 0.42
CA THR A 61 6.74 -1.10 -1.01
C THR A 61 5.70 -2.03 -1.60
N PHE A 62 4.83 -1.51 -2.47
CA PHE A 62 3.89 -2.37 -3.17
C PHE A 62 4.63 -3.42 -3.99
N ALA A 63 4.06 -4.62 -4.00
CA ALA A 63 4.65 -5.79 -4.58
C ALA A 63 3.53 -6.68 -5.12
N TRP A 64 3.86 -7.40 -6.20
CA TRP A 64 3.10 -8.56 -6.61
C TRP A 64 3.69 -9.79 -5.91
N ASP A 65 2.85 -10.57 -5.24
CA ASP A 65 3.24 -11.91 -4.81
C ASP A 65 2.78 -12.93 -5.86
N PRO A 66 3.69 -13.68 -6.50
CA PRO A 66 3.33 -14.58 -7.58
C PRO A 66 2.54 -15.82 -7.13
N LYS A 67 2.56 -16.19 -5.85
CA LYS A 67 1.83 -17.37 -5.33
C LYS A 67 0.44 -17.01 -4.83
N THR A 68 0.32 -15.89 -4.09
CA THR A 68 -0.95 -15.46 -3.50
C THR A 68 -1.67 -14.42 -4.36
N GLY A 69 -1.00 -13.86 -5.36
CA GLY A 69 -1.56 -12.80 -6.19
C GLY A 69 -1.66 -11.46 -5.48
N GLY A 70 -0.99 -11.24 -4.35
CA GLY A 70 -1.08 -10.02 -3.55
C GLY A 70 -0.53 -10.22 -2.14
N ARG A 71 -0.50 -9.15 -1.35
CA ARG A 71 -0.11 -9.18 0.06
C ARG A 71 -1.23 -8.60 0.91
N ALA A 72 -1.20 -8.93 2.19
CA ALA A 72 -2.12 -8.39 3.16
C ALA A 72 -1.38 -7.95 4.41
N LEU A 73 -1.55 -6.69 4.77
CA LEU A 73 -1.16 -6.17 6.08
C LEU A 73 -2.27 -6.55 7.05
N LYS A 74 -1.99 -7.49 7.95
CA LYS A 74 -2.94 -7.96 8.96
C LYS A 74 -2.66 -7.30 10.28
N ILE A 75 -3.70 -6.76 10.92
CA ILE A 75 -3.60 -5.96 12.13
C ILE A 75 -4.44 -6.57 13.24
N THR A 76 -3.83 -6.78 14.40
CA THR A 76 -4.53 -7.20 15.63
C THR A 76 -4.18 -6.28 16.80
N ARG A 77 -5.05 -6.23 17.82
CA ARG A 77 -4.77 -5.51 19.07
C ARG A 77 -3.95 -6.37 20.03
N GLU A 78 -4.26 -7.65 20.07
CA GLU A 78 -3.62 -8.63 20.91
C GLU A 78 -2.25 -9.00 20.34
N VAL A 79 -1.27 -9.14 21.23
CA VAL A 79 0.05 -9.65 20.87
C VAL A 79 -0.11 -11.06 20.32
N ASN A 80 0.58 -11.34 19.21
CA ASN A 80 0.53 -12.64 18.52
C ASN A 80 -0.87 -13.01 17.95
N GLY A 81 -1.79 -12.04 17.86
CA GLY A 81 -3.19 -12.27 17.49
C GLY A 81 -3.39 -12.96 16.14
N LEU A 82 -2.44 -12.79 15.20
CA LEU A 82 -2.43 -13.48 13.91
C LEU A 82 -2.54 -15.01 14.05
N PHE A 83 -1.90 -15.58 15.07
CA PHE A 83 -1.76 -17.03 15.24
C PHE A 83 -2.66 -17.61 16.34
N THR A 84 -3.37 -16.77 17.08
CA THR A 84 -4.22 -17.19 18.22
C THR A 84 -5.71 -16.99 17.95
N GLY A 85 -6.11 -16.74 16.71
CA GLY A 85 -7.52 -16.58 16.32
C GLY A 85 -8.18 -15.30 16.84
N GLN A 86 -7.38 -14.27 17.12
CA GLN A 86 -7.92 -12.97 17.55
C GLN A 86 -8.53 -12.21 16.36
N PRO A 87 -9.45 -11.27 16.59
CA PRO A 87 -9.99 -10.40 15.55
C PRO A 87 -8.88 -9.70 14.74
N GLN A 88 -9.02 -9.66 13.42
CA GLN A 88 -8.01 -9.09 12.53
C GLN A 88 -8.66 -8.18 11.50
N THR A 89 -8.14 -6.97 11.39
CA THR A 89 -8.37 -6.12 10.23
C THR A 89 -7.29 -6.39 9.19
N ILE A 90 -7.70 -6.51 7.94
CA ILE A 90 -6.87 -6.91 6.81
C ILE A 90 -6.90 -5.79 5.79
N PHE A 91 -5.77 -5.11 5.63
CA PHE A 91 -5.51 -4.20 4.51
C PHE A 91 -4.78 -4.97 3.42
N ALA A 92 -5.53 -5.44 2.43
CA ALA A 92 -4.98 -6.21 1.32
C ALA A 92 -4.63 -5.30 0.15
N TYR A 93 -3.57 -5.66 -0.57
CA TYR A 93 -3.18 -5.01 -1.80
C TYR A 93 -2.59 -5.97 -2.84
N ASN A 94 -2.72 -5.60 -4.11
CA ASN A 94 -2.05 -6.24 -5.22
C ASN A 94 -1.51 -5.18 -6.19
N LEU A 95 -0.22 -5.25 -6.50
CA LEU A 95 0.38 -4.52 -7.62
C LEU A 95 0.27 -5.37 -8.89
N LYS A 96 -0.38 -4.85 -9.93
CA LYS A 96 -0.46 -5.51 -11.24
C LYS A 96 -0.63 -4.49 -12.35
N ASP A 97 0.15 -4.65 -13.42
CA ASP A 97 0.08 -3.84 -14.63
C ASP A 97 0.14 -2.32 -14.37
N GLY A 98 0.94 -1.89 -13.38
CA GLY A 98 1.11 -0.48 -13.00
C GLY A 98 -0.01 0.10 -12.12
N ALA A 99 -1.04 -0.68 -11.82
CA ALA A 99 -2.10 -0.32 -10.89
C ALA A 99 -1.92 -1.04 -9.55
N ILE A 100 -2.32 -0.36 -8.48
CA ILE A 100 -2.53 -1.00 -7.18
C ILE A 100 -4.02 -1.20 -6.96
N TRP A 101 -4.38 -2.41 -6.53
CA TRP A 101 -5.71 -2.75 -6.07
C TRP A 101 -5.64 -2.89 -4.55
N TYR A 102 -6.64 -2.40 -3.85
CA TYR A 102 -6.67 -2.46 -2.39
C TYR A 102 -8.08 -2.63 -1.85
N ASP A 103 -8.17 -3.29 -0.71
CA ASP A 103 -9.40 -3.47 0.03
C ASP A 103 -9.14 -3.50 1.54
N LEU A 104 -10.23 -3.42 2.30
CA LEU A 104 -10.25 -3.58 3.74
C LEU A 104 -11.28 -4.66 4.06
N SER A 105 -10.93 -5.59 4.93
CA SER A 105 -11.80 -6.66 5.40
C SER A 105 -11.46 -7.06 6.85
N ASP A 106 -12.40 -7.72 7.53
CA ASP A 106 -12.20 -8.24 8.88
C ASP A 106 -12.39 -9.76 8.89
N VAL A 107 -11.64 -10.45 9.75
CA VAL A 107 -11.82 -11.87 10.07
C VAL A 107 -11.77 -12.08 11.58
N PHE A 108 -12.48 -13.10 12.05
CA PHE A 108 -12.55 -13.46 13.47
C PHE A 108 -13.14 -12.36 14.40
N GLY A 109 -13.81 -11.36 13.83
CA GLY A 109 -14.44 -10.25 14.53
C GLY A 109 -13.88 -8.89 14.10
N ASP A 110 -14.32 -7.83 14.76
CA ASP A 110 -14.01 -6.45 14.41
C ASP A 110 -13.08 -5.81 15.48
N PRO A 111 -11.74 -5.82 15.30
CA PRO A 111 -10.81 -5.36 16.35
C PRO A 111 -10.94 -3.86 16.67
N PHE A 112 -11.45 -3.07 15.72
CA PHE A 112 -11.60 -1.62 15.82
C PHE A 112 -13.06 -1.16 15.88
N ALA A 113 -14.01 -2.02 16.25
CA ALA A 113 -15.41 -1.61 16.41
C ALA A 113 -15.55 -0.33 17.27
N GLY A 114 -16.29 0.65 16.75
CA GLY A 114 -16.46 1.98 17.33
C GLY A 114 -15.34 2.98 16.99
N LEU A 115 -14.32 2.59 16.23
CA LEU A 115 -13.16 3.42 15.90
C LEU A 115 -13.02 3.56 14.38
N LYS A 116 -13.06 4.80 13.87
CA LYS A 116 -13.02 5.06 12.43
C LYS A 116 -11.73 4.54 11.78
N LEU A 117 -11.87 3.82 10.67
CA LEU A 117 -10.77 3.39 9.81
C LEU A 117 -10.88 4.07 8.45
N VAL A 118 -9.75 4.50 7.88
CA VAL A 118 -9.69 5.13 6.56
C VAL A 118 -8.52 4.56 5.76
N VAL A 119 -8.79 4.03 4.58
CA VAL A 119 -7.78 3.75 3.56
C VAL A 119 -7.84 4.84 2.50
N HIS A 120 -6.71 5.49 2.22
CA HIS A 120 -6.61 6.62 1.29
C HIS A 120 -5.26 6.64 0.59
N SER A 121 -5.25 6.97 -0.70
CA SER A 121 -4.03 7.18 -1.50
C SER A 121 -3.57 8.63 -1.42
N ALA A 122 -2.26 8.87 -1.33
CA ALA A 122 -1.70 10.22 -1.45
C ALA A 122 -2.11 10.92 -2.77
N ASP A 123 -2.43 10.15 -3.82
CA ASP A 123 -3.23 10.64 -4.95
C ASP A 123 -4.70 10.79 -4.52
N HIS A 124 -5.09 12.03 -4.21
CA HIS A 124 -6.44 12.38 -3.79
C HIS A 124 -7.54 12.14 -4.85
N SER A 125 -7.17 11.85 -6.10
CA SER A 125 -8.16 11.45 -7.12
C SER A 125 -8.64 10.00 -6.95
N CYS A 126 -7.89 9.19 -6.20
CA CYS A 126 -8.22 7.80 -5.95
C CYS A 126 -9.25 7.62 -4.83
N ALA A 127 -10.14 6.64 -5.00
CA ALA A 127 -11.28 6.44 -4.13
C ALA A 127 -10.89 5.84 -2.77
N SER A 128 -11.26 6.52 -1.67
CA SER A 128 -11.00 6.02 -0.32
C SER A 128 -11.95 4.89 0.12
N ILE A 129 -11.52 4.10 1.10
CA ILE A 129 -12.38 3.20 1.88
C ILE A 129 -12.54 3.80 3.26
N VAL A 130 -13.77 3.94 3.74
CA VAL A 130 -14.06 4.55 5.05
C VAL A 130 -15.00 3.65 5.83
N TRP A 131 -14.54 3.18 6.99
CA TRP A 131 -15.36 2.46 7.96
C TRP A 131 -15.59 3.37 9.16
N LEU A 132 -16.74 4.05 9.19
CA LEU A 132 -17.02 5.08 10.20
C LEU A 132 -17.05 4.55 11.63
N GLN A 133 -17.42 3.28 11.80
CA GLN A 133 -17.49 2.60 13.10
C GLN A 133 -16.49 1.45 13.20
N GLY A 134 -15.45 1.45 12.36
CA GLY A 134 -14.42 0.42 12.38
C GLY A 134 -14.90 -0.99 12.09
N THR A 135 -16.04 -1.10 11.41
CA THR A 135 -16.64 -2.35 10.96
C THR A 135 -16.89 -2.29 9.44
N PRO A 136 -16.83 -3.41 8.73
CA PRO A 136 -17.05 -3.45 7.29
C PRO A 136 -18.48 -3.02 6.93
N PRO A 137 -18.66 -2.19 5.88
CA PRO A 137 -19.97 -1.94 5.32
C PRO A 137 -20.47 -3.18 4.56
N ALA A 138 -21.74 -3.15 4.13
CA ALA A 138 -22.26 -4.20 3.28
C ALA A 138 -21.52 -4.24 1.92
N GLY A 139 -21.14 -5.45 1.50
CA GLY A 139 -20.51 -5.72 0.21
C GLY A 139 -19.01 -5.42 0.17
N SER A 140 -18.35 -5.95 -0.85
CA SER A 140 -16.91 -5.76 -1.06
C SER A 140 -16.59 -4.33 -1.53
N GLN A 141 -15.55 -3.74 -0.97
CA GLN A 141 -15.11 -2.36 -1.25
C GLN A 141 -13.71 -2.31 -1.88
N VAL A 142 -13.43 -3.16 -2.86
CA VAL A 142 -12.18 -3.08 -3.63
C VAL A 142 -12.10 -1.75 -4.39
N LYS A 143 -10.95 -1.08 -4.29
CA LYS A 143 -10.60 0.14 -5.02
C LYS A 143 -9.30 -0.09 -5.79
N ASN A 144 -8.97 0.84 -6.68
CA ASN A 144 -7.67 0.86 -7.33
C ASN A 144 -7.15 2.28 -7.53
N CYS A 145 -5.86 2.38 -7.80
CA CYS A 145 -5.16 3.63 -8.09
C CYS A 145 -3.93 3.33 -8.97
N GLN A 146 -3.26 4.37 -9.45
CA GLN A 146 -1.91 4.23 -10.00
C GLN A 146 -0.94 3.80 -8.89
N ALA A 147 0.06 3.01 -9.25
CA ALA A 147 1.01 2.44 -8.28
C ALA A 147 2.08 3.42 -7.78
N GLY A 148 2.07 4.68 -8.22
CA GLY A 148 3.13 5.65 -7.93
C GLY A 148 3.06 6.27 -6.54
N ASP A 149 1.89 6.24 -5.91
CA ASP A 149 1.61 6.94 -4.65
C ASP A 149 1.27 5.96 -3.53
N ASP A 150 1.60 6.35 -2.30
CA ASP A 150 1.33 5.54 -1.11
C ASP A 150 -0.16 5.40 -0.85
N VAL A 151 -0.59 4.20 -0.42
CA VAL A 151 -1.93 3.97 0.13
C VAL A 151 -1.80 3.67 1.61
N THR A 152 -2.46 4.50 2.42
CA THR A 152 -2.38 4.46 3.87
C THR A 152 -3.70 4.01 4.48
N LEU A 153 -3.67 2.94 5.27
CA LEU A 153 -4.68 2.64 6.28
C LEU A 153 -4.35 3.44 7.55
N THR A 154 -5.23 4.37 7.91
CA THR A 154 -5.20 5.10 9.18
C THR A 154 -6.16 4.44 10.16
N LEU A 155 -5.62 3.89 11.24
CA LEU A 155 -6.38 3.32 12.36
C LEU A 155 -6.80 4.41 13.33
N CYS A 156 -8.04 4.36 13.84
CA CYS A 156 -8.58 5.38 14.76
C CYS A 156 -8.51 6.81 14.19
N ALA A 157 -8.84 6.97 12.91
CA ALA A 157 -8.83 8.26 12.22
C ALA A 157 -9.78 9.26 12.90
N ARG A 158 -9.37 10.53 12.96
CA ARG A 158 -10.15 11.64 13.54
C ARG A 158 -10.64 12.56 12.44
#